data_AF-A0A1X7TAM4-F1
#
_entry.id   AF-A0A1X7TAM4-F1
#
_cell.length_a   1.000
_cell.length_b   1.000
_cell.length_c   1.000
_cell.angle_alpha   90.00
_cell.angle_beta   90.00
_cell.angle_gamma   90.00
#
_symmetry.space_group_name_H-M   'P 1'
#
loop_
_entity.id
_entity.type
_entity.pdbx_description
1 polymer ?
#
loop_
_entity_poly.entity_id
_entity_poly.type
_entity_poly.pdbx_seq_one_letter_code
_entity_poly.pdbx_strand_id
1 'polypeptide(L)'
;MFCGIDVSIVPDFEANFTSGMKPFDGIDTEYLQMKYFKETLVILYYDDMEVVNPLGSHTKTHKLGMFYFTLGNIHPYYRSTVRHIYLLSIAYTLDIEKYGIDEILKPFMNEIKEFEEDCGCEISVNGFSQYLRGSLSVCCADNLASQLLGGFKALNAALRKCRWCMGTQSLIQTEFREQYFLRRDRNSYKKHVNTLMVLYMITYPPLTEFLAILF
;
A
#
# COMPACT_ATOMS: atom_id res chain seq x y z
N MET A 1 8.61 -4.50 -12.14
CA MET A 1 8.49 -5.66 -11.23
C MET A 1 7.37 -6.61 -11.65
N PHE A 2 6.28 -6.15 -12.29
CA PHE A 2 5.22 -7.06 -12.78
C PHE A 2 5.53 -7.80 -14.09
N CYS A 3 6.32 -7.21 -14.99
CA CYS A 3 6.77 -7.88 -16.21
C CYS A 3 8.00 -8.76 -15.88
N GLY A 4 7.79 -10.08 -15.76
CA GLY A 4 8.84 -11.05 -15.41
C GLY A 4 8.64 -11.83 -14.11
N ILE A 5 7.43 -11.84 -13.52
CA ILE A 5 7.12 -12.80 -12.45
C ILE A 5 7.06 -14.20 -13.07
N ASP A 6 8.16 -14.93 -12.99
CA ASP A 6 8.18 -16.36 -13.21
C ASP A 6 7.59 -17.04 -11.98
N VAL A 7 6.35 -17.51 -12.08
CA VAL A 7 5.65 -18.25 -11.00
C VAL A 7 6.23 -19.67 -10.84
N SER A 8 7.28 -20.03 -11.59
CA SER A 8 8.06 -21.27 -11.41
C SER A 8 8.76 -21.37 -10.04
N ILE A 9 8.79 -20.31 -9.23
CA ILE A 9 9.42 -20.29 -7.89
C ILE A 9 8.51 -20.91 -6.81
N VAL A 10 7.37 -21.50 -7.15
CA VAL A 10 6.64 -22.38 -6.21
C VAL A 10 7.24 -23.79 -6.34
N PRO A 11 8.08 -24.25 -5.40
CA PRO A 11 8.74 -25.55 -5.54
C PRO A 11 7.71 -26.67 -5.31
N ASP A 12 7.86 -27.72 -6.12
CA ASP A 12 7.21 -29.04 -6.02
C ASP A 12 5.79 -29.16 -6.60
N PHE A 13 5.71 -29.24 -7.93
CA PHE A 13 4.55 -29.75 -8.66
C PHE A 13 4.84 -31.13 -9.27
N GLU A 14 4.64 -32.20 -8.49
CA GLU A 14 4.40 -33.55 -9.03
C GLU A 14 3.03 -34.03 -8.57
N ALA A 15 1.98 -33.70 -9.34
CA ALA A 15 0.64 -34.19 -9.08
C ALA A 15 0.38 -35.49 -9.87
N ASN A 16 0.69 -36.64 -9.25
CA ASN A 16 0.08 -37.91 -9.63
C ASN A 16 -1.39 -37.89 -9.19
N PHE A 17 -2.29 -37.64 -10.14
CA PHE A 17 -3.73 -37.71 -9.93
C PHE A 17 -4.16 -39.15 -9.59
N THR A 18 -4.43 -39.42 -8.31
CA THR A 18 -5.23 -40.57 -7.90
C THR A 18 -6.33 -40.14 -6.95
N SER A 19 -7.50 -40.70 -7.20
CA SER A 19 -8.79 -40.44 -6.57
C SER A 19 -8.74 -40.55 -5.04
N GLY A 20 -8.94 -39.42 -4.36
CA GLY A 20 -9.11 -39.36 -2.91
C GLY A 20 -8.83 -37.96 -2.38
N MET A 21 -9.74 -37.02 -2.64
CA MET A 21 -9.64 -35.63 -2.16
C MET A 21 -9.45 -35.61 -0.64
N LYS A 22 -8.21 -35.33 -0.23
CA LYS A 22 -7.83 -34.84 1.10
C LYS A 22 -7.78 -33.31 1.07
N PRO A 23 -7.86 -32.61 2.22
CA PRO A 23 -8.22 -31.20 2.25
C PRO A 23 -7.14 -30.35 1.57
N PHE A 24 -7.58 -29.63 0.54
CA PHE A 24 -6.90 -28.61 -0.24
C PHE A 24 -5.67 -27.98 0.43
N ASP A 25 -4.50 -28.39 -0.03
CA ASP A 25 -3.24 -27.73 0.27
C ASP A 25 -3.22 -26.35 -0.42
N GLY A 26 -2.86 -25.30 0.33
CA GLY A 26 -3.14 -23.89 0.00
C GLY A 26 -2.58 -23.32 -1.31
N ILE A 27 -1.86 -24.11 -2.10
CA ILE A 27 -1.31 -23.74 -3.42
C ILE A 27 -2.40 -23.84 -4.50
N ASP A 28 -3.31 -24.82 -4.41
CA ASP A 28 -4.41 -24.98 -5.38
C ASP A 28 -5.42 -23.82 -5.33
N THR A 29 -5.56 -23.18 -4.16
CA THR A 29 -6.47 -22.04 -3.97
C THR A 29 -5.98 -20.74 -4.60
N GLU A 30 -4.67 -20.48 -4.66
CA GLU A 30 -4.12 -19.28 -5.32
C GLU A 30 -4.29 -19.36 -6.84
N TYR A 31 -4.00 -20.53 -7.42
CA TYR A 31 -4.21 -20.83 -8.84
C TYR A 31 -5.69 -20.71 -9.24
N LEU A 32 -6.60 -21.23 -8.43
CA LEU A 32 -8.04 -21.09 -8.68
C LEU A 32 -8.48 -19.62 -8.58
N GLN A 33 -8.00 -18.85 -7.60
CA GLN A 33 -8.38 -17.44 -7.46
C GLN A 33 -7.89 -16.59 -8.65
N MET A 34 -6.64 -16.73 -9.08
CA MET A 34 -6.11 -16.01 -10.26
C MET A 34 -6.76 -16.44 -11.59
N LYS A 35 -7.30 -17.66 -11.68
CA LYS A 35 -8.01 -18.16 -12.86
C LYS A 35 -9.39 -17.52 -13.07
N TYR A 36 -10.05 -17.04 -12.01
CA TYR A 36 -11.41 -16.48 -12.09
C TYR A 36 -11.47 -14.95 -12.03
N PHE A 37 -10.44 -14.28 -11.51
CA PHE A 37 -10.42 -12.81 -11.46
C PHE A 37 -9.59 -12.21 -12.59
N LYS A 38 -10.26 -11.53 -13.52
CA LYS A 38 -9.59 -10.69 -14.53
C LYS A 38 -8.95 -9.44 -13.93
N GLU A 39 -9.43 -9.02 -12.75
CA GLU A 39 -8.99 -7.81 -12.05
C GLU A 39 -8.36 -8.15 -10.70
N THR A 40 -7.11 -7.72 -10.53
CA THR A 40 -6.30 -7.93 -9.34
C THR A 40 -6.30 -6.67 -8.49
N LEU A 41 -6.59 -6.81 -7.20
CA LEU A 41 -6.50 -5.74 -6.23
C LEU A 41 -5.10 -5.77 -5.61
N VAL A 42 -4.43 -4.63 -5.54
CA VAL A 42 -3.16 -4.48 -4.84
C VAL A 42 -3.40 -3.70 -3.55
N ILE A 43 -2.89 -4.21 -2.44
CA ILE A 43 -2.92 -3.51 -1.14
C ILE A 43 -1.47 -3.20 -0.76
N LEU A 44 -1.14 -1.92 -0.68
CA LEU A 44 0.18 -1.44 -0.26
C LEU A 44 0.20 -1.29 1.26
N TYR A 45 1.28 -1.72 1.89
CA TYR A 45 1.59 -1.46 3.29
C TYR A 45 2.84 -0.60 3.40
N TYR A 46 2.84 0.33 4.34
CA TYR A 46 4.02 1.08 4.75
C TYR A 46 4.18 1.00 6.26
N ASP A 47 5.37 0.58 6.69
CA ASP A 47 5.75 0.49 8.10
C ASP A 47 7.17 1.00 8.29
N ASP A 48 7.42 1.60 9.45
CA ASP A 48 8.71 2.13 9.83
C ASP A 48 9.39 1.18 10.83
N MET A 49 10.55 0.64 10.47
CA MET A 49 11.33 -0.26 11.30
C MET A 49 12.59 0.43 11.82
N GLU A 50 12.88 0.29 13.12
CA GLU A 50 14.17 0.67 13.68
C GLU A 50 15.03 -0.58 13.92
N VAL A 51 16.19 -0.65 13.28
CA VAL A 51 17.08 -1.83 13.32
C VAL A 51 18.05 -1.78 14.51
N VAL A 52 18.13 -0.64 15.20
CA VAL A 52 19.05 -0.41 16.33
C VAL A 52 18.37 -0.54 17.68
N ASN A 53 19.19 -0.78 18.71
CA ASN A 53 18.74 -0.89 20.09
C ASN A 53 17.97 0.37 20.52
N PRO A 54 16.68 0.26 20.91
CA PRO A 54 15.85 1.39 21.30
C PRO A 54 16.34 2.14 22.56
N LEU A 55 17.34 1.60 23.26
CA LEU A 55 17.92 2.18 24.49
C LEU A 55 19.33 2.79 24.29
N GLY A 56 19.92 2.72 23.09
CA GLY A 56 21.27 3.20 22.81
C GLY A 56 21.32 4.67 22.34
N SER A 57 22.48 5.32 22.44
CA SER A 57 22.71 6.73 22.05
C SER A 57 22.58 7.04 20.55
N HIS A 58 22.39 6.02 19.71
CA HIS A 58 22.17 6.13 18.26
C HIS A 58 20.72 5.83 17.85
N THR A 59 19.77 5.86 18.80
CA THR A 59 18.34 5.78 18.49
C THR A 59 18.01 6.83 17.43
N LYS A 60 17.32 6.40 16.36
CA LYS A 60 16.88 7.17 15.16
C LYS A 60 17.87 7.31 14.00
N THR A 61 19.15 6.94 14.10
CA THR A 61 20.07 7.10 12.96
C THR A 61 19.88 6.04 11.86
N HIS A 62 19.27 4.90 12.19
CA HIS A 62 19.08 3.77 11.28
C HIS A 62 17.61 3.33 11.23
N LYS A 63 16.71 4.30 11.02
CA LYS A 63 15.29 4.03 10.79
C LYS A 63 15.06 3.76 9.30
N LEU A 64 14.37 2.66 9.01
CA LEU A 64 14.03 2.20 7.67
C LEU A 64 12.53 2.32 7.46
N GLY A 65 12.14 2.88 6.31
CA GLY A 65 10.80 2.76 5.77
C GLY A 65 10.69 1.51 4.91
N MET A 66 9.78 0.62 5.27
CA MET A 66 9.52 -0.64 4.61
C MET A 66 8.19 -0.58 3.86
N PHE A 67 8.22 -0.85 2.56
CA PHE A 67 7.03 -0.92 1.72
C PHE A 67 6.77 -2.37 1.33
N TYR A 68 5.55 -2.84 1.54
CA TYR A 68 5.12 -4.19 1.16
C TYR A 68 3.84 -4.12 0.35
N PHE A 69 3.50 -5.18 -0.37
CA PHE A 69 2.18 -5.34 -0.94
C PHE A 69 1.66 -6.76 -0.80
N THR A 70 0.34 -6.91 -0.84
CA THR A 70 -0.36 -8.20 -0.99
C THR A 70 -1.40 -8.08 -2.10
N LEU A 71 -1.74 -9.22 -2.70
CA LEU A 71 -2.90 -9.31 -3.58
C LEU A 71 -4.17 -9.36 -2.73
N GLY A 72 -5.11 -8.46 -3.01
CA GLY A 72 -6.40 -8.35 -2.32
C GLY A 72 -7.39 -9.43 -2.71
N ASN A 73 -7.15 -10.19 -3.79
CA ASN A 73 -7.98 -11.32 -4.21
C ASN A 73 -7.71 -12.58 -3.37
N ILE A 74 -6.58 -12.62 -2.64
CA ILE A 74 -6.28 -13.70 -1.70
C ILE A 74 -7.30 -13.65 -0.56
N HIS A 75 -7.87 -14.81 -0.22
CA HIS A 75 -8.87 -14.92 0.83
C HIS A 75 -8.36 -14.28 2.14
N PRO A 76 -9.18 -13.47 2.86
CA PRO A 76 -8.72 -12.70 4.02
C PRO A 76 -8.00 -13.53 5.11
N TYR A 77 -8.40 -14.79 5.28
CA TYR A 77 -7.76 -15.73 6.21
C TYR A 77 -6.27 -15.96 5.91
N TYR A 78 -5.87 -15.94 4.63
CA TYR A 78 -4.47 -16.16 4.22
C TYR A 78 -3.70 -14.85 4.04
N ARG A 79 -4.39 -13.75 3.74
CA ARG A 79 -3.79 -12.46 3.34
C ARG A 79 -2.79 -11.87 4.34
N SER A 80 -2.91 -12.21 5.62
CA SER A 80 -2.01 -11.73 6.68
C SER A 80 -0.86 -12.70 6.99
N THR A 81 -0.72 -13.79 6.24
CA THR A 81 0.43 -14.69 6.39
C THR A 81 1.64 -14.16 5.64
N VAL A 82 2.84 -14.40 6.19
CA VAL A 82 4.11 -13.90 5.62
C VAL A 82 4.33 -14.36 4.17
N ARG A 83 3.73 -15.49 3.76
CA ARG A 83 3.83 -16.03 2.40
C ARG A 83 3.19 -15.14 1.33
N HIS A 84 2.21 -14.33 1.70
CA HIS A 84 1.47 -13.47 0.77
C HIS A 84 1.78 -11.97 0.95
N ILE A 85 2.82 -11.64 1.72
CA ILE A 85 3.31 -10.28 1.90
C ILE A 85 4.62 -10.15 1.15
N TYR A 86 4.61 -9.37 0.07
CA TYR A 86 5.76 -9.17 -0.80
C TYR A 86 6.44 -7.84 -0.48
N LEU A 87 7.77 -7.88 -0.33
CA LEU A 87 8.56 -6.67 -0.14
C LEU A 87 8.62 -5.89 -1.48
N LEU A 88 8.20 -4.63 -1.45
CA LEU A 88 8.27 -3.72 -2.59
C LEU A 88 9.58 -2.93 -2.60
N SER A 89 9.86 -2.24 -1.51
CA SER A 89 11.04 -1.38 -1.40
C SER A 89 11.44 -1.12 0.05
N ILE A 90 12.71 -0.77 0.24
CA ILE A 90 13.29 -0.34 1.50
C ILE A 90 13.98 1.00 1.25
N ALA A 91 13.73 1.99 2.09
CA ALA A 91 14.43 3.26 2.05
C ALA A 91 14.80 3.70 3.46
N TYR A 92 15.87 4.49 3.62
CA TYR A 92 16.10 5.17 4.89
C TYR A 92 15.00 6.20 5.11
N THR A 93 14.47 6.29 6.34
CA THR A 93 13.46 7.30 6.66
C THR A 93 14.00 8.71 6.41
N LEU A 94 15.30 8.95 6.58
CA LEU A 94 15.96 10.21 6.24
C LEU A 94 15.88 10.56 4.75
N ASP A 95 15.97 9.56 3.87
CA ASP A 95 15.82 9.77 2.43
C ASP A 95 14.35 10.03 2.07
N ILE A 96 13.41 9.34 2.73
CA ILE A 96 11.97 9.61 2.60
C ILE A 96 11.64 11.05 3.02
N GLU A 97 12.21 11.54 4.13
CA GLU A 97 12.02 12.92 4.61
C GLU A 97 12.64 13.95 3.68
N LYS A 98 13.79 13.64 3.07
CA LYS A 98 14.54 14.55 2.21
C LYS A 98 13.98 14.64 0.80
N TYR A 99 13.68 13.51 0.18
CA TYR A 99 13.26 13.41 -1.23
C TYR A 99 11.73 13.31 -1.39
N GLY A 100 11.02 12.96 -0.32
CA GLY A 100 9.59 12.70 -0.33
C GLY A 100 9.29 11.23 -0.63
N ILE A 101 8.24 10.72 0.02
CA ILE A 101 7.74 9.36 -0.20
C ILE A 101 7.32 9.12 -1.65
N ASP A 102 6.95 10.19 -2.35
CA ASP A 102 6.49 10.13 -3.72
C ASP A 102 7.59 9.69 -4.69
N GLU A 103 8.81 10.23 -4.53
CA GLU A 103 9.93 9.85 -5.39
C GLU A 103 10.37 8.41 -5.13
N ILE A 104 10.22 7.91 -3.90
CA ILE A 104 10.49 6.50 -3.55
C ILE A 104 9.47 5.56 -4.21
N LEU A 105 8.19 5.93 -4.23
CA LEU A 105 7.10 5.10 -4.77
C LEU A 105 6.81 5.33 -6.26
N LYS A 106 7.41 6.34 -6.88
CA LYS A 106 7.19 6.70 -8.29
C LYS A 106 7.37 5.53 -9.27
N PRO A 107 8.40 4.66 -9.17
CA PRO A 107 8.51 3.51 -10.06
C PRO A 107 7.33 2.56 -9.92
N PHE A 108 6.98 2.20 -8.68
CA PHE A 108 5.83 1.33 -8.38
C PHE A 108 4.52 1.89 -8.93
N MET A 109 4.30 3.19 -8.76
CA MET A 109 3.07 3.84 -9.20
C MET A 109 2.97 3.98 -10.72
N ASN A 110 4.10 4.08 -11.43
CA ASN A 110 4.09 3.98 -12.89
C ASN A 110 3.72 2.56 -13.34
N GLU A 111 4.25 1.53 -12.66
CA GLU A 111 3.88 0.14 -12.95
C GLU A 111 2.39 -0.13 -12.65
N ILE A 112 1.82 0.44 -11.58
CA ILE A 112 0.39 0.33 -11.29
C ILE A 112 -0.44 0.97 -12.41
N LYS A 113 -0.03 2.12 -12.96
CA LYS A 113 -0.74 2.76 -14.07
C LYS A 113 -0.75 1.87 -15.31
N GLU A 114 0.38 1.27 -15.65
CA GLU A 114 0.48 0.30 -16.75
C GLU A 114 -0.39 -0.93 -16.47
N PHE A 115 -0.44 -1.40 -15.22
CA PHE A 115 -1.27 -2.53 -14.81
C PHE A 115 -2.79 -2.24 -14.84
N GLU A 116 -3.17 -0.96 -14.72
CA GLU A 116 -4.55 -0.47 -14.84
C GLU A 116 -4.99 -0.32 -16.31
N GLU A 117 -4.07 -0.28 -17.28
CA GLU A 117 -4.40 -0.18 -18.70
C GLU A 117 -5.15 -1.42 -19.21
N ASP A 118 -5.90 -1.25 -20.31
CA ASP A 118 -6.73 -2.33 -20.87
C ASP A 118 -5.92 -3.55 -21.31
N CYS A 119 -4.65 -3.36 -21.70
CA CYS A 119 -3.73 -4.45 -22.04
C CYS A 119 -3.21 -5.20 -20.81
N GLY A 120 -3.15 -4.55 -19.64
CA GLY A 120 -2.63 -5.11 -18.41
C GLY A 120 -1.20 -5.66 -18.53
N CYS A 121 -0.89 -6.69 -17.75
CA CYS A 121 0.37 -7.40 -17.72
C CYS A 121 0.18 -8.86 -18.12
N GLU A 122 1.03 -9.34 -19.03
CA GLU A 122 1.09 -10.76 -19.41
C GLU A 122 1.79 -11.56 -18.32
N ILE A 123 1.15 -12.62 -17.85
CA ILE A 123 1.74 -13.61 -16.95
C ILE A 123 1.67 -15.00 -17.56
N SER A 124 2.72 -15.80 -17.36
CA SER A 124 2.77 -17.19 -17.79
C SER A 124 2.53 -18.09 -16.58
N VAL A 125 1.49 -18.91 -16.66
CA VAL A 125 1.08 -19.82 -15.60
C VAL A 125 0.99 -21.22 -16.19
N ASN A 126 1.88 -22.12 -15.78
CA ASN A 126 1.97 -23.49 -16.31
C ASN A 126 2.04 -23.56 -17.85
N GLY A 127 2.76 -22.63 -18.48
CA GLY A 127 2.90 -22.56 -19.94
C GLY A 127 1.71 -21.94 -20.68
N PHE A 128 0.69 -21.46 -19.97
CA PHE A 128 -0.41 -20.67 -20.52
C PHE A 128 -0.18 -19.19 -20.26
N SER A 129 -0.21 -18.39 -21.32
CA SER A 129 -0.20 -16.93 -21.20
C SER A 129 -1.60 -16.42 -20.86
N GLN A 130 -1.70 -15.56 -19.86
CA GLN A 130 -2.90 -14.82 -19.51
C GLN A 130 -2.55 -13.36 -19.22
N TYR A 131 -3.45 -12.45 -19.57
CA TYR A 131 -3.33 -11.03 -19.20
C TYR A 131 -4.07 -10.78 -17.90
N LEU A 132 -3.37 -10.19 -16.94
CA LEU A 132 -3.95 -9.67 -15.72
C LEU A 132 -3.96 -8.15 -15.76
N ARG A 133 -5.03 -7.57 -15.26
CA ARG A 133 -5.12 -6.15 -14.97
C ARG A 133 -5.41 -5.97 -13.50
N GLY A 134 -5.17 -4.79 -12.98
CA GLY A 134 -5.44 -4.52 -11.59
C GLY A 134 -5.14 -3.11 -11.18
N SER A 135 -5.47 -2.78 -9.93
CA SER A 135 -5.38 -1.42 -9.41
C SER A 135 -4.95 -1.44 -7.95
N LEU A 136 -4.33 -0.35 -7.51
CA LEU A 136 -4.03 -0.10 -6.11
C LEU A 136 -5.34 0.21 -5.36
N SER A 137 -5.78 -0.73 -4.54
CA SER A 137 -7.07 -0.67 -3.86
C SER A 137 -7.01 0.00 -2.49
N VAL A 138 -5.95 -0.20 -1.71
CA VAL A 138 -5.81 0.34 -0.36
C VAL A 138 -4.34 0.58 -0.04
N CYS A 139 -4.07 1.66 0.70
CA CYS A 139 -2.79 1.88 1.36
C CYS A 139 -2.98 1.79 2.88
N CYS A 140 -2.34 0.80 3.47
CA CYS A 140 -2.35 0.50 4.88
C CYS A 140 -1.07 1.01 5.53
N ALA A 141 -1.19 1.66 6.67
CA ALA A 141 -0.05 2.13 7.44
C ALA A 141 -0.49 2.40 8.88
N ASP A 142 0.48 2.50 9.78
CA ASP A 142 0.20 2.99 11.14
C ASP A 142 -0.30 4.45 11.11
N ASN A 143 -0.63 5.01 12.28
CA ASN A 143 -1.24 6.33 12.35
C ASN A 143 -0.34 7.45 11.80
N LEU A 144 0.98 7.40 12.03
CA LEU A 144 1.90 8.46 11.59
C LEU A 144 2.24 8.28 10.11
N ALA A 145 2.57 7.07 9.71
CA ALA A 145 2.87 6.68 8.34
C ALA A 145 1.66 6.91 7.40
N SER A 146 0.43 6.66 7.87
CA SER A 146 -0.79 6.99 7.11
C SER A 146 -0.95 8.48 6.83
N GLN A 147 -0.52 9.36 7.75
CA GLN A 147 -0.58 10.80 7.53
C GLN A 147 0.46 11.22 6.49
N LEU A 148 1.67 10.64 6.56
CA LEU A 148 2.73 10.86 5.57
C LEU A 148 2.27 10.43 4.16
N LEU A 149 1.75 9.21 4.01
CA LEU A 149 1.19 8.73 2.75
C LEU A 149 0.05 9.61 2.22
N GLY A 150 -0.77 10.16 3.13
CA GLY A 150 -1.84 11.08 2.78
C GLY A 150 -1.39 12.52 2.52
N GLY A 151 -0.10 12.84 2.59
CA GLY A 151 0.42 14.21 2.43
C GLY A 151 0.00 15.18 3.54
N PHE A 152 -0.37 14.66 4.71
CA PHE A 152 -0.80 15.45 5.86
C PHE A 152 0.35 15.71 6.83
N LYS A 153 0.19 16.77 7.63
CA LYS A 153 1.11 17.09 8.73
C LYS A 153 0.99 16.04 9.84
N ALA A 154 2.12 15.71 10.48
CA ALA A 154 2.15 14.81 11.63
C ALA A 154 1.17 15.23 12.74
N LEU A 155 0.55 14.23 13.36
CA LEU A 155 -0.55 14.37 14.32
C LEU A 155 -0.32 15.47 15.36
N ASN A 156 0.82 15.48 16.04
CA ASN A 156 1.08 16.42 17.14
C ASN A 156 0.93 17.89 16.70
N ALA A 157 1.33 18.21 15.48
CA ALA A 157 1.38 19.58 14.98
C ALA A 157 0.23 19.95 14.03
N ALA A 158 -0.70 19.03 13.77
CA ALA A 158 -1.84 19.23 12.88
C ALA A 158 -3.06 19.82 13.61
N LEU A 159 -3.73 20.81 13.01
CA LEU A 159 -5.01 21.35 13.52
C LEU A 159 -6.13 20.31 13.43
N ARG A 160 -6.12 19.52 12.35
CA ARG A 160 -7.06 18.44 12.06
C ARG A 160 -6.31 17.13 12.11
N LYS A 161 -6.59 16.31 13.13
CA LYS A 161 -5.86 15.07 13.38
C LYS A 161 -6.29 13.93 12.45
N CYS A 162 -7.53 13.96 11.97
CA CYS A 162 -8.11 12.91 11.14
C CYS A 162 -7.88 13.14 9.63
N ARG A 163 -7.54 12.07 8.91
CA ARG A 163 -7.40 12.05 7.44
C ARG A 163 -8.71 11.95 6.68
N TRP A 164 -9.78 11.50 7.33
CA TRP A 164 -11.12 11.37 6.73
C TRP A 164 -12.09 12.50 7.06
N CYS A 165 -11.89 13.20 8.17
CA CYS A 165 -12.79 14.28 8.59
C CYS A 165 -12.07 15.58 8.91
N MET A 166 -12.86 16.64 9.00
CA MET A 166 -12.43 18.01 9.22
C MET A 166 -12.39 18.43 10.69
N GLY A 167 -12.55 17.47 11.61
CA GLY A 167 -12.56 17.70 13.04
C GLY A 167 -11.28 18.37 13.53
N THR A 168 -11.45 19.50 14.23
CA THR A 168 -10.37 20.21 14.91
C THR A 168 -10.03 19.53 16.22
N GLN A 169 -8.89 19.89 16.81
CA GLN A 169 -8.50 19.40 18.14
C GLN A 169 -9.57 19.66 19.22
N SER A 170 -10.28 20.79 19.16
CA SER A 170 -11.38 21.06 20.09
C SER A 170 -12.59 20.17 19.84
N LEU A 171 -12.98 19.98 18.58
CA LEU A 171 -14.18 19.22 18.23
C LEU A 171 -14.02 17.73 18.55
N ILE A 172 -12.84 17.14 18.31
CA ILE A 172 -12.61 15.71 18.60
C ILE A 172 -12.57 15.39 20.11
N GLN A 173 -12.48 16.41 20.97
CA GLN A 173 -12.55 16.23 22.43
C GLN A 173 -14.00 16.22 22.95
N THR A 174 -14.94 16.79 22.19
CA THR A 174 -16.33 16.96 22.61
C THR A 174 -17.31 16.07 21.84
N GLU A 175 -16.99 15.75 20.58
CA GLU A 175 -17.85 14.97 19.69
C GLU A 175 -17.29 13.57 19.45
N PHE A 176 -18.19 12.57 19.37
CA PHE A 176 -17.79 11.16 19.25
C PHE A 176 -18.54 10.40 18.15
N ARG A 177 -19.47 11.03 17.43
CA ARG A 177 -20.24 10.39 16.34
C ARG A 177 -19.87 10.99 14.99
N GLU A 178 -19.73 10.14 13.98
CA GLU A 178 -19.33 10.52 12.62
C GLU A 178 -20.19 11.66 12.05
N GLN A 179 -21.51 11.64 12.30
CA GLN A 179 -22.46 12.65 11.83
C GLN A 179 -22.15 14.10 12.27
N TYR A 180 -21.37 14.28 13.34
CA TYR A 180 -20.96 15.60 13.83
C TYR A 180 -19.66 16.09 13.20
N PHE A 181 -18.98 15.24 12.43
CA PHE A 181 -17.75 15.58 11.73
C PHE A 181 -18.03 15.76 10.25
N LEU A 182 -17.72 16.95 9.73
CA LEU A 182 -17.70 17.17 8.30
C LEU A 182 -16.63 16.26 7.66
N ARG A 183 -17.03 15.42 6.71
CA ARG A 183 -16.11 14.56 5.97
C ARG A 183 -15.24 15.41 5.04
N ARG A 184 -13.97 15.01 4.91
CA ARG A 184 -13.07 15.54 3.91
C ARG A 184 -13.49 14.96 2.57
N ASP A 185 -13.51 15.81 1.55
CA ASP A 185 -13.73 15.44 0.17
C ASP A 185 -12.47 15.70 -0.66
N ARG A 186 -12.48 15.28 -1.93
CA ARG A 186 -11.33 15.42 -2.82
C ARG A 186 -10.90 16.89 -3.00
N ASN A 187 -11.84 17.83 -3.03
CA ASN A 187 -11.54 19.24 -3.27
C ASN A 187 -10.89 19.91 -2.06
N SER A 188 -11.49 19.70 -0.89
CA SER A 188 -10.94 20.17 0.40
C SER A 188 -9.60 19.51 0.68
N TYR A 189 -9.44 18.23 0.38
CA TYR A 189 -8.15 17.54 0.42
C TYR A 189 -7.08 18.26 -0.40
N LYS A 190 -7.32 18.42 -1.71
CA LYS A 190 -6.37 19.10 -2.63
C LYS A 190 -6.03 20.49 -2.13
N LYS A 191 -7.03 21.25 -1.67
CA LYS A 191 -6.81 22.59 -1.10
C LYS A 191 -5.87 22.54 0.12
N HIS A 192 -6.05 21.60 1.04
CA HIS A 192 -5.21 21.49 2.23
C HIS A 192 -3.77 21.09 1.89
N VAL A 193 -3.60 20.08 1.03
CA VAL A 193 -2.26 19.63 0.60
C VAL A 193 -1.53 20.75 -0.13
N ASN A 194 -2.19 21.44 -1.07
CA ASN A 194 -1.60 22.57 -1.77
C ASN A 194 -1.24 23.73 -0.83
N THR A 195 -2.07 23.98 0.19
CA THR A 195 -1.76 25.01 1.20
C THR A 195 -0.49 24.65 1.97
N LEU A 196 -0.31 23.37 2.33
CA LEU A 196 0.92 22.90 2.98
C LEU A 196 2.13 23.04 2.04
N MET A 197 2.00 22.71 0.76
CA MET A 197 3.10 22.89 -0.20
C MET A 197 3.60 24.32 -0.28
N VAL A 198 2.67 25.27 -0.39
CA VAL A 198 3.00 26.70 -0.47
C VAL A 198 3.64 27.19 0.83
N LEU A 199 3.12 26.77 1.99
CA LEU A 199 3.64 27.17 3.30
C LEU A 199 5.02 26.59 3.60
N TYR A 200 5.32 25.38 3.11
CA TYR A 200 6.56 24.65 3.41
C TYR A 200 7.55 24.61 2.23
N MET A 201 7.26 25.34 1.13
CA MET A 201 8.08 25.40 -0.09
C MET A 201 8.47 24.01 -0.65
N ILE A 202 7.54 23.05 -0.60
CA ILE A 202 7.75 21.69 -1.11
C ILE A 202 7.52 21.70 -2.63
N THR A 203 8.49 21.21 -3.40
CA THR A 203 8.58 21.38 -4.86
C THR A 203 7.89 20.31 -5.71
N TYR A 204 7.32 19.26 -5.10
CA TYR A 204 6.79 18.12 -5.85
C TYR A 204 5.30 17.91 -5.56
N PRO A 205 4.43 17.83 -6.58
CA PRO A 205 3.04 17.40 -6.40
C PRO A 205 3.06 15.95 -5.93
N PRO A 206 2.29 15.57 -4.89
CA PRO A 206 2.50 14.25 -4.32
C PRO A 206 1.73 13.20 -5.12
N LEU A 207 2.10 11.93 -4.98
CA LEU A 207 1.31 10.76 -5.40
C LEU A 207 -0.11 10.74 -4.82
N THR A 208 -0.37 11.66 -3.90
CA THR A 208 -1.66 12.03 -3.36
C THR A 208 -2.79 12.26 -4.36
N GLU A 209 -2.62 12.54 -5.65
CA GLU A 209 -3.81 12.54 -6.52
C GLU A 209 -4.40 11.13 -6.71
N PHE A 210 -3.55 10.10 -6.75
CA PHE A 210 -3.96 8.69 -6.79
C PHE A 210 -4.32 8.17 -5.39
N LEU A 211 -3.51 8.49 -4.37
CA LEU A 211 -3.79 8.09 -2.99
C LEU A 211 -4.98 8.83 -2.37
N ALA A 212 -5.32 10.03 -2.82
CA ALA A 212 -6.53 10.75 -2.39
C ALA A 212 -7.83 10.13 -2.91
N ILE A 213 -7.76 9.19 -3.86
CA ILE A 213 -8.92 8.38 -4.23
C ILE A 213 -9.20 7.35 -3.13
N LEU A 214 -8.19 7.01 -2.32
CA LEU A 214 -8.26 6.05 -1.22
C LEU A 214 -8.63 6.69 0.13
N PHE A 215 -8.82 8.02 0.20
CA PHE A 215 -9.10 8.77 1.45
C PHE A 215 -10.32 9.70 1.35
#